data_AF-A0A2H4ZQ57-F1
#
_entry.id   AF-A0A2H4ZQ57-F1
#
_cell.length_a   1.000
_cell.length_b   1.000
_cell.length_c   1.000
_cell.angle_alpha   90.00
_cell.angle_beta   90.00
_cell.angle_gamma   90.00
#
_symmetry.space_group_name_H-M   'P 1'
#
loop_
_entity.id
_entity.type
_entity.pdbx_description
1 polymer ?
#
loop_
_entity_poly.entity_id
_entity_poly.type
_entity_poly.pdbx_seq_one_letter_code
_entity_poly.pdbx_strand_id
1 'polypeptide(L)' 'MAVPKKKTSKGKRNQRHATWKAKAAVAAQKALSIGKAVLSGRAQGFVYPVNDSSVDEAE' A
#
# COMPACT_ATOMS: atom_id res chain seq x y z
N MET A 1 -7.20 25.17 -26.91
CA MET A 1 -6.84 24.39 -25.70
C MET A 1 -5.89 25.21 -24.85
N ALA A 2 -6.02 25.16 -23.52
CA ALA A 2 -5.14 25.94 -22.65
C ALA A 2 -3.73 25.33 -22.61
N VAL A 3 -2.71 26.18 -22.79
CA VAL A 3 -1.29 25.79 -22.72
C VAL A 3 -0.58 26.55 -21.60
N PRO A 4 0.35 25.90 -20.88
CA PRO A 4 1.09 26.54 -19.81
C PRO A 4 2.01 27.62 -20.38
N LYS A 5 1.84 28.86 -19.93
CA LYS A 5 2.68 29.98 -20.36
C LYS A 5 4.15 29.82 -19.95
N LYS A 6 4.40 29.15 -18.83
CA LYS A 6 5.74 28.92 -18.25
C LYS A 6 5.81 27.53 -17.62
N LYS A 7 7.02 26.98 -17.54
CA LYS A 7 7.30 25.73 -16.83
C LYS A 7 7.06 25.91 -15.32
N THR A 8 6.52 24.87 -14.69
CA THR A 8 6.41 24.80 -13.22
C THR A 8 7.80 24.78 -12.57
N SER A 9 7.96 25.51 -11.47
CA SER A 9 9.23 25.49 -10.72
C SER A 9 9.57 24.07 -10.24
N LYS A 10 10.88 23.82 -10.05
CA LYS A 10 11.37 22.51 -9.55
C LYS A 10 10.67 22.12 -8.24
N GLY A 11 10.49 23.08 -7.33
CA GLY A 11 9.80 22.89 -6.04
C GLY A 11 8.35 22.42 -6.21
N LYS A 12 7.53 23.11 -7.01
CA LYS A 12 6.12 22.74 -7.22
C LYS A 12 5.98 21.36 -7.89
N ARG A 13 6.86 21.04 -8.84
CA ARG A 13 6.91 19.70 -9.46
C ARG A 13 7.24 18.61 -8.45
N ASN A 14 8.28 18.84 -7.63
CA ASN A 14 8.74 17.87 -6.63
C ASN A 14 7.69 17.64 -5.53
N GLN A 15 6.98 18.68 -5.10
CA GLN A 15 5.88 18.56 -4.13
C GLN A 15 4.76 17.65 -4.64
N ARG A 16 4.29 17.84 -5.90
CA ARG A 16 3.28 16.96 -6.50
C ARG A 16 3.75 15.51 -6.60
N HIS A 17 5.01 15.30 -6.95
CA HIS A 17 5.61 13.97 -7.01
C HIS A 17 5.73 13.32 -5.62
N ALA A 18 6.05 14.10 -4.57
CA ALA A 18 6.06 13.62 -3.19
C ALA A 18 4.65 13.20 -2.73
N THR A 19 3.61 13.97 -3.06
CA THR A 19 2.21 13.58 -2.78
C THR A 19 1.84 12.28 -3.47
N TRP A 20 2.29 12.06 -4.71
CA TRP A 20 2.06 10.79 -5.41
C TRP A 20 2.76 9.62 -4.69
N LYS A 21 4.02 9.80 -4.27
CA LYS A 21 4.77 8.79 -3.50
C LYS A 21 4.17 8.50 -2.12
N ALA A 22 3.62 9.51 -1.44
CA ALA A 22 3.01 9.34 -0.12
C ALA A 22 1.83 8.35 -0.13
N LYS A 23 1.11 8.22 -1.26
CA LYS A 23 0.03 7.23 -1.41
C LYS A 23 0.54 5.80 -1.26
N ALA A 24 1.75 5.51 -1.71
CA ALA A 24 2.36 4.18 -1.59
C ALA A 24 2.63 3.82 -0.12
N ALA A 25 3.06 4.78 0.70
CA ALA A 25 3.28 4.56 2.13
C ALA A 25 1.97 4.17 2.85
N VAL A 26 0.86 4.84 2.54
CA VAL A 26 -0.46 4.52 3.09
C VAL A 26 -0.92 3.12 2.65
N ALA A 27 -0.70 2.76 1.39
CA ALA A 27 -1.03 1.42 0.89
C ALA A 27 -0.20 0.34 1.59
N ALA A 28 1.11 0.58 1.79
CA ALA A 28 2.00 -0.35 2.48
C ALA A 28 1.58 -0.57 3.95
N GLN A 29 1.20 0.49 4.67
CA GLN A 29 0.70 0.38 6.05
C GLN A 29 -0.57 -0.47 6.13
N LYS A 30 -1.51 -0.28 5.20
CA LYS A 30 -2.73 -1.09 5.11
C LYS A 30 -2.42 -2.55 4.82
N ALA A 31 -1.56 -2.82 3.84
CA ALA A 31 -1.15 -4.17 3.47
C ALA A 31 -0.50 -4.92 4.64
N LEU A 32 0.38 -4.25 5.38
CA LEU A 32 1.03 -4.82 6.56
C LEU A 32 0.01 -5.17 7.65
N SER A 33 -0.93 -4.27 7.93
CA SER A 33 -2.01 -4.53 8.89
C SER A 33 -2.85 -5.75 8.49
N ILE A 34 -3.18 -5.88 7.21
CA ILE A 34 -3.94 -7.01 6.66
C ILE A 34 -3.14 -8.31 6.79
N GLY A 35 -1.86 -8.31 6.40
CA GLY A 35 -1.00 -9.49 6.52
C GLY A 35 -0.90 -10.01 7.96
N LYS A 36 -0.75 -9.12 8.94
CA LYS A 36 -0.78 -9.50 10.36
C LYS A 36 -2.12 -10.10 10.81
N ALA A 37 -3.24 -9.58 10.32
CA ALA A 37 -4.56 -10.11 10.62
C ALA A 37 -4.78 -11.52 10.05
N VAL A 38 -4.26 -11.78 8.84
CA VAL A 38 -4.29 -13.11 8.22
C VAL A 38 -3.46 -14.10 9.04
N LEU A 39 -2.20 -13.76 9.34
CA LEU A 39 -1.28 -14.65 10.07
C LEU A 39 -1.77 -15.00 11.48
N SER A 40 -2.50 -14.09 12.13
CA SER A 40 -3.01 -14.31 13.49
C SER A 40 -4.35 -15.05 13.56
N GLY A 41 -4.96 -15.39 12.42
CA GLY A 41 -6.25 -16.09 12.34
C GLY A 41 -7.47 -15.30 12.85
N ARG A 42 -7.30 -14.02 13.20
CA ARG A 42 -8.34 -13.17 13.81
C ARG A 42 -9.14 -12.36 12.78
N ALA A 43 -8.81 -12.46 11.49
CA ALA A 43 -9.51 -11.75 10.44
C ALA A 43 -10.96 -12.29 10.27
N GLN A 44 -11.95 -11.46 10.58
CA GLN A 44 -13.39 -11.81 10.48
C GLN A 44 -14.07 -11.27 9.21
N GLY A 45 -13.39 -10.40 8.44
CA GLY A 45 -14.00 -9.63 7.35
C GLY A 45 -13.71 -10.13 5.94
N PHE A 46 -12.80 -11.09 5.77
CA PHE A 46 -12.47 -11.66 4.46
C PHE A 46 -11.87 -13.06 4.62
N VAL A 47 -12.07 -13.92 3.62
CA VAL A 47 -11.50 -15.27 3.56
C VAL A 47 -10.22 -15.22 2.74
N TYR A 48 -9.12 -15.66 3.32
CA TYR A 48 -7.87 -15.90 2.60
C TYR A 48 -7.71 -17.41 2.41
N PRO A 49 -7.57 -17.91 1.17
CA PRO A 49 -7.36 -19.34 0.94
C PRO A 49 -5.94 -19.71 1.38
N VAL A 50 -5.81 -20.19 2.61
CA VAL A 50 -4.58 -20.79 3.10
C VAL A 50 -4.57 -22.23 2.58
N ASN A 51 -3.55 -22.60 1.81
CA ASN A 51 -3.34 -24.01 1.47
C ASN A 51 -2.77 -24.67 2.74
N ASP A 52 -3.45 -25.67 3.27
CA ASP A 52 -3.15 -26.28 4.60
C ASP A 52 -1.71 -26.78 4.74
N SER A 53 -1.00 -27.02 3.64
CA SER A 53 0.33 -27.64 3.60
C SER A 53 1.49 -26.80 4.18
N SER A 54 1.25 -25.60 4.69
CA SER A 54 2.30 -24.75 5.28
C SER A 54 2.11 -24.45 6.77
N VAL A 55 1.06 -24.99 7.40
CA VAL A 55 0.78 -24.80 8.83
C VAL A 55 1.57 -25.79 9.71
N ASP A 56 2.01 -26.92 9.14
CA ASP A 56 2.74 -27.99 9.85
C ASP A 56 4.26 -27.76 10.04
N GLU A 57 4.87 -26.73 9.43
CA GLU A 57 6.33 -26.47 9.55
C GLU A 57 6.69 -25.47 10.66
N ALA A 58 5.70 -25.07 11.47
CA ALA A 58 5.87 -24.09 12.55
C ALA A 58 5.49 -24.64 13.94
N GLU A 59 5.31 -25.96 14.08
CA GLU A 59 5.30 -26.63 15.39
C GLU A 59 6.67 -27.24 15.71
#